data_AF-A0A317SAV7-F1
#
_entry.id   AF-A0A317SAV7-F1
#
_cell.length_a   1.000
_cell.length_b   1.000
_cell.length_c   1.000
_cell.angle_alpha   90.00
_cell.angle_beta   90.00
_cell.angle_gamma   90.00
#
_symmetry.space_group_name_H-M   'P 1'
#
loop_
_entity.id
_entity.type
_entity.pdbx_description
1 polymer ?
#
loop_
_entity_poly.entity_id
_entity_poly.type
_entity_poly.pdbx_seq_one_letter_code
_entity_poly.pdbx_strand_id
1 'polypeptide(L)'
;LESLVRFYNITHSNTCNLDEKGFMIGVALRCKVICSKSPRAVRLTQDGSWKRVTVMEAVSGDGWVPRPMIINKGQAQSMGWYAKLKKKDLATFGVSDKGWSNEALGLRWLKEVFNTETQESAGKRYWLLILD
;
A
#
# COMPACT_ATOMS: atom_id res chain seq x y z
N LEU A 1 19.06 16.37 5.51
CA LEU A 1 18.61 15.10 6.14
C LEU A 1 19.51 14.69 7.30
N GLU A 2 20.82 14.51 7.08
CA GLU A 2 21.75 14.07 8.14
C GLU A 2 21.78 14.96 9.39
N SER A 3 21.70 16.28 9.23
CA SER A 3 21.65 17.23 10.36
C SER A 3 20.42 17.03 11.25
N LEU A 4 19.25 16.75 10.65
CA LEU A 4 17.99 16.50 11.35
C LEU A 4 18.04 15.17 12.11
N VAL A 5 18.54 14.12 11.45
CA VAL A 5 18.74 12.79 12.06
C VAL A 5 19.63 12.89 13.30
N ARG A 6 20.74 13.63 13.22
CA ARG A 6 21.64 13.87 14.36
C ARG A 6 20.98 14.71 15.46
N PHE A 7 20.30 15.80 15.10
CA PHE A 7 19.68 16.71 16.08
C PHE A 7 18.61 16.01 16.92
N TYR A 8 17.76 15.19 16.29
CA TYR A 8 16.68 14.46 16.96
C TYR A 8 17.10 13.06 17.46
N ASN A 9 18.36 12.68 17.29
CA ASN A 9 18.89 11.35 17.63
C ASN A 9 18.03 10.21 17.06
N ILE A 10 17.69 10.31 15.78
CA ILE A 10 16.84 9.34 15.09
C ILE A 10 17.70 8.15 14.65
N THR A 11 17.29 6.95 15.03
CA THR A 11 17.97 5.71 14.65
C THR A 11 17.47 5.20 13.30
N HIS A 12 18.21 4.27 12.68
CA HIS A 12 17.77 3.60 11.46
C HIS A 12 16.42 2.87 11.64
N SER A 13 16.20 2.26 12.82
CA SER A 13 14.91 1.65 13.19
C SER A 13 13.75 2.64 13.27
N ASN A 14 14.04 3.92 13.50
CA ASN A 14 13.07 5.00 13.62
C ASN A 14 12.94 5.86 12.35
N THR A 15 13.57 5.40 11.26
CA THR A 15 13.47 6.02 9.93
C THR A 15 12.68 5.10 9.02
N CYS A 16 11.55 5.56 8.51
CA CYS A 16 10.68 4.81 7.61
C CYS A 16 10.53 5.52 6.27
N ASN A 17 10.54 4.75 5.19
CA ASN A 17 10.11 5.20 3.88
C ASN A 17 8.67 4.73 3.65
N LEU A 18 7.77 5.64 3.30
CA LEU A 18 6.43 5.31 2.83
C LEU A 18 6.33 5.58 1.33
N ASP A 19 5.70 4.66 0.61
CA ASP A 19 5.48 4.74 -0.83
C ASP A 19 4.04 4.32 -1.16
N GLU A 20 3.56 4.77 -2.33
CA GLU A 20 2.26 4.41 -2.88
C GLU A 20 2.40 3.54 -4.13
N LYS A 21 1.73 2.37 -4.11
CA LYS A 21 1.67 1.47 -5.27
C LYS A 21 0.26 1.25 -5.78
N GLY A 22 0.02 1.66 -7.02
CA GLY A 22 -1.20 1.34 -7.76
C GLY A 22 -1.12 0.00 -8.52
N PHE A 23 -2.05 -0.91 -8.24
CA PHE A 23 -2.26 -2.18 -8.92
C PHE A 23 -3.48 -2.10 -9.85
N MET A 24 -3.31 -2.45 -11.12
CA MET A 24 -4.43 -2.55 -12.06
C MET A 24 -5.09 -3.93 -11.96
N ILE A 25 -6.39 -3.95 -11.69
CA ILE A 25 -7.19 -5.17 -11.71
C ILE A 25 -7.41 -5.58 -13.17
N GLY A 26 -7.31 -6.88 -13.48
CA GLY A 26 -7.66 -7.42 -14.80
C GLY A 26 -6.59 -7.22 -15.88
N VAL A 27 -5.48 -6.57 -15.57
CA VAL A 27 -4.37 -6.34 -16.50
C VAL A 27 -3.31 -7.43 -16.32
N ALA A 28 -3.23 -8.35 -17.29
CA ALA A 28 -2.15 -9.34 -17.37
C ALA A 28 -0.95 -8.74 -18.10
N LEU A 29 0.17 -8.50 -17.42
CA LEU A 29 1.37 -7.94 -18.05
C LEU A 29 1.98 -8.90 -19.10
N ARG A 30 1.86 -10.22 -18.89
CA ARG A 30 2.31 -11.27 -19.81
C ARG A 30 1.41 -12.51 -19.68
N CYS A 31 1.01 -13.11 -20.79
CA CYS A 31 0.30 -14.39 -20.82
C CYS A 31 1.07 -15.41 -21.66
N LYS A 32 1.03 -16.69 -21.26
CA LYS A 32 1.40 -17.80 -22.14
C LYS A 32 0.13 -18.35 -22.78
N VAL A 33 0.13 -18.53 -24.09
CA VAL A 33 -1.02 -19.06 -24.83
C VAL A 33 -0.62 -20.36 -25.50
N ILE A 34 -1.43 -21.40 -25.32
CA ILE A 34 -1.26 -22.67 -26.05
C ILE A 34 -2.04 -22.55 -27.36
N CYS A 35 -1.35 -22.72 -28.49
CA CYS A 35 -1.95 -22.63 -29.82
C CYS A 35 -1.52 -23.81 -30.70
N SER A 36 -2.23 -24.01 -31.81
CA SER A 36 -1.84 -24.97 -32.83
C SER A 36 -0.53 -24.54 -33.52
N LYS A 37 0.12 -25.47 -34.24
CA LYS A 37 1.44 -25.29 -34.87
C LYS A 37 1.54 -24.08 -35.82
N SER A 38 0.42 -23.59 -36.35
CA SER A 38 0.33 -22.43 -37.25
C SER A 38 -0.73 -21.43 -36.76
N PRO A 39 -0.45 -20.66 -35.69
CA PRO A 39 -1.44 -19.74 -35.12
C PRO A 39 -1.65 -18.54 -36.04
N ARG A 40 -2.91 -18.23 -36.37
CA ARG A 40 -3.28 -16.95 -37.00
C ARG A 40 -3.58 -15.96 -35.89
N ALA A 41 -2.69 -14.97 -35.71
CA ALA A 41 -2.86 -13.79 -34.86
C ALA A 41 -3.48 -14.06 -33.47
N VAL A 42 -2.67 -14.57 -32.53
CA VAL A 42 -3.08 -14.69 -31.12
C VAL A 42 -3.28 -13.30 -30.54
N ARG A 43 -4.50 -13.01 -30.08
CA ARG A 43 -4.85 -11.73 -29.44
C ARG A 43 -5.28 -12.01 -28.01
N LEU A 44 -4.69 -11.28 -27.07
CA LEU A 44 -5.19 -11.17 -25.71
C LEU A 44 -6.00 -9.87 -25.63
N THR A 45 -7.31 -9.98 -25.45
CA THR A 45 -8.15 -8.84 -25.11
C THR A 45 -8.09 -8.62 -23.60
N GLN A 46 -7.82 -7.39 -23.20
CA GLN A 46 -7.95 -6.95 -21.80
C GLN A 46 -9.17 -6.07 -21.70
N ASP A 47 -9.83 -6.12 -20.55
CA ASP A 47 -10.80 -5.10 -20.22
C ASP A 47 -10.06 -3.76 -20.14
N GLY A 48 -10.56 -2.75 -20.86
CA GLY A 48 -9.99 -1.40 -20.83
C GLY A 48 -10.41 -0.60 -19.60
N SER A 49 -11.13 -1.22 -18.66
CA SER A 49 -11.57 -0.59 -17.42
C SER A 49 -10.38 -0.49 -16.47
N TRP A 50 -9.91 0.74 -16.27
CA TRP A 50 -8.81 1.04 -15.35
C TRP A 50 -9.30 1.01 -13.89
N LYS A 51 -9.74 -0.15 -13.42
CA LYS A 51 -9.98 -0.37 -11.99
C LYS A 51 -8.62 -0.55 -11.32
N ARG A 52 -8.29 0.36 -10.41
CA ARG A 52 -7.06 0.32 -9.63
C ARG A 52 -7.37 0.03 -8.17
N VAL A 53 -6.45 -0.70 -7.56
CA VAL A 53 -6.30 -0.81 -6.11
C VAL A 53 -5.01 -0.13 -5.76
N THR A 54 -5.05 0.81 -4.84
CA THR A 54 -3.88 1.54 -4.40
C THR A 54 -3.45 1.01 -3.04
N VAL A 55 -2.17 0.79 -2.84
CA VAL A 55 -1.59 0.33 -1.59
C VAL A 55 -0.65 1.40 -1.08
N MET A 56 -0.87 1.88 0.14
CA MET A 56 0.10 2.67 0.88
C MET A 56 0.85 1.73 1.81
N GLU A 57 2.16 1.69 1.70
CA GLU A 57 3.03 0.85 2.51
C GLU A 57 4.23 1.63 3.01
N ALA A 58 4.78 1.20 4.15
CA ALA A 58 6.03 1.76 4.65
C ALA A 58 6.96 0.65 5.12
N VAL A 59 8.25 0.97 5.21
CA VAL A 59 9.27 0.09 5.77
C VAL A 59 10.30 0.91 6.52
N SER A 60 10.71 0.45 7.69
CA SER A 60 11.78 1.06 8.48
C SER A 60 13.17 0.65 7.97
N GLY A 61 14.19 1.38 8.36
CA GLY A 61 15.58 1.07 8.01
C GLY A 61 16.10 -0.26 8.55
N ASP A 62 15.43 -0.85 9.55
CA ASP A 62 15.72 -2.20 10.08
C ASP A 62 14.76 -3.29 9.55
N GLY A 63 13.89 -2.95 8.60
CA GLY A 63 13.03 -3.90 7.89
C GLY A 63 11.69 -4.21 8.57
N TRP A 64 11.33 -3.47 9.62
CA TRP A 64 9.98 -3.52 10.19
C TRP A 64 8.97 -2.87 9.22
N VAL A 65 7.80 -3.50 9.10
CA VAL A 65 6.76 -3.10 8.14
C VAL A 65 5.44 -2.86 8.89
N PRO A 66 4.95 -1.61 8.99
CA PRO A 66 3.60 -1.35 9.50
C PRO A 66 2.54 -1.94 8.57
N ARG A 67 1.32 -2.11 9.09
CA ARG A 67 0.20 -2.57 8.25
C ARG A 67 -0.02 -1.63 7.06
N PRO A 68 -0.13 -2.16 5.82
CA PRO A 68 -0.45 -1.33 4.67
C PRO A 68 -1.91 -0.85 4.73
N MET A 69 -2.20 0.22 3.99
CA MET A 69 -3.56 0.62 3.65
C MET A 69 -3.88 0.27 2.22
N ILE A 70 -4.92 -0.54 2.02
CA ILE A 70 -5.45 -0.90 0.71
C ILE A 70 -6.66 -0.02 0.41
N ILE A 71 -6.55 0.79 -0.65
CA ILE A 71 -7.54 1.77 -1.08
C ILE A 71 -8.23 1.26 -2.34
N ASN A 72 -9.53 1.00 -2.21
CA ASN A 72 -10.36 0.58 -3.34
C ASN A 72 -11.08 1.77 -3.97
N LYS A 73 -11.24 1.75 -5.29
CA LYS A 73 -12.11 2.69 -5.98
C LYS A 73 -13.57 2.43 -5.62
N GLY A 74 -14.26 3.41 -5.06
CA GLY A 74 -15.69 3.33 -4.75
C GLY A 74 -16.13 4.30 -3.66
N GLN A 75 -17.43 4.32 -3.38
CA GLN A 75 -18.04 5.19 -2.37
C GLN A 75 -18.15 4.54 -0.99
N ALA A 76 -18.18 3.21 -0.93
CA ALA A 76 -18.35 2.47 0.31
C ALA A 76 -17.58 1.14 0.26
N GLN A 77 -17.23 0.64 1.44
CA GLN A 77 -16.65 -0.68 1.61
C GLN A 77 -17.74 -1.74 1.62
N SER A 78 -17.53 -2.84 0.89
CA SER A 78 -18.37 -4.02 1.03
C SER A 78 -17.74 -4.97 2.04
N MET A 79 -18.47 -5.30 3.12
CA MET A 79 -18.01 -6.28 4.11
C MET A 79 -17.71 -7.65 3.50
N GLY A 80 -18.37 -7.99 2.39
CA GLY A 80 -18.12 -9.23 1.64
C GLY A 80 -16.70 -9.33 1.07
N TRP A 81 -16.03 -8.21 0.81
CA TRP A 81 -14.64 -8.20 0.35
C TRP A 81 -13.67 -8.77 1.39
N TYR A 82 -14.03 -8.66 2.67
CA TYR A 82 -13.20 -9.05 3.80
C TYR A 82 -13.57 -10.40 4.39
N ALA A 83 -14.63 -11.05 3.90
CA ALA A 83 -15.15 -12.30 4.46
C ALA A 83 -14.14 -13.46 4.45
N LYS A 84 -13.11 -13.39 3.58
CA LYS A 84 -12.04 -14.39 3.48
C LYS A 84 -10.75 -13.98 4.20
N LEU A 85 -10.67 -12.76 4.71
CA LEU A 85 -9.50 -12.29 5.44
C LEU A 85 -9.41 -13.01 6.78
N LYS A 86 -8.22 -13.51 7.09
CA LYS A 86 -7.88 -14.12 8.36
C LYS A 86 -7.37 -13.03 9.29
N LYS A 87 -7.42 -13.27 10.61
CA LYS A 87 -6.88 -12.34 11.62
C LYS A 87 -5.39 -11.99 11.40
N LYS A 88 -4.65 -12.86 10.71
CA LYS A 88 -3.25 -12.65 10.33
C LYS A 88 -3.05 -11.80 9.07
N ASP A 89 -4.11 -11.51 8.33
CA ASP A 89 -4.05 -10.68 7.13
C ASP A 89 -4.09 -9.22 7.61
N LEU A 90 -2.93 -8.75 8.05
CA LEU A 90 -2.71 -7.48 8.72
C LEU A 90 -2.72 -6.33 7.70
N ALA A 91 -3.91 -5.88 7.30
CA ALA A 91 -4.09 -4.71 6.44
C ALA A 91 -5.21 -3.80 6.96
N THR A 92 -5.11 -2.53 6.60
CA THR A 92 -6.19 -1.55 6.78
C THR A 92 -6.80 -1.20 5.43
N PHE A 93 -8.05 -0.76 5.43
CA PHE A 93 -8.79 -0.54 4.20
C PHE A 93 -9.36 0.87 4.12
N GLY A 94 -9.20 1.47 2.95
CA GLY A 94 -9.78 2.76 2.55
C GLY A 94 -10.63 2.63 1.29
N VAL A 95 -11.48 3.62 1.06
CA VAL A 95 -12.19 3.79 -0.21
C VAL A 95 -12.06 5.24 -0.66
N SER A 96 -11.92 5.45 -1.96
CA SER A 96 -12.00 6.77 -2.57
C SER A 96 -12.66 6.70 -3.94
N ASP A 97 -13.37 7.75 -4.35
CA ASP A 97 -14.08 7.78 -5.63
C ASP A 97 -13.17 7.54 -6.83
N LYS A 98 -11.91 8.00 -6.72
CA LYS A 98 -10.91 7.87 -7.77
C LYS A 98 -10.05 6.60 -7.62
N GLY A 99 -10.02 5.98 -6.44
CA GLY A 99 -9.18 4.82 -6.13
C GLY A 99 -7.71 5.17 -5.83
N TRP A 100 -7.41 6.42 -5.51
CA TRP A 100 -6.08 6.90 -5.11
C TRP A 100 -6.07 7.30 -3.64
N SER A 101 -4.87 7.46 -3.06
CA SER A 101 -4.73 8.09 -1.76
C SER A 101 -5.20 9.55 -1.79
N ASN A 102 -5.49 10.07 -0.60
CA ASN A 102 -5.78 11.48 -0.38
C ASN A 102 -5.34 11.86 1.03
N GLU A 103 -5.32 13.16 1.32
CA GLU A 103 -4.90 13.69 2.62
C GLU A 103 -5.64 13.03 3.80
N ALA A 104 -6.95 12.83 3.68
CA ALA A 104 -7.76 12.24 4.75
C ALA A 104 -7.38 10.76 5.01
N LEU A 105 -7.17 9.97 3.95
CA LEU A 105 -6.75 8.57 4.05
C LEU A 105 -5.31 8.46 4.57
N GLY A 106 -4.40 9.31 4.11
CA GLY A 106 -3.02 9.35 4.59
C GLY A 106 -2.93 9.74 6.06
N LEU A 107 -3.65 10.77 6.48
CA LEU A 107 -3.73 11.19 7.88
C LEU A 107 -4.35 10.11 8.77
N ARG A 108 -5.38 9.43 8.26
CA ARG A 108 -6.01 8.30 8.95
C ARG A 108 -5.00 7.17 9.15
N TRP A 109 -4.28 6.78 8.11
CA TRP A 109 -3.24 5.75 8.21
C TRP A 109 -2.16 6.16 9.22
N LEU A 110 -1.69 7.41 9.16
CA LEU A 110 -0.66 7.92 10.06
C LEU A 110 -1.10 7.84 11.53
N LYS A 111 -2.34 8.23 11.83
CA LYS A 111 -2.88 8.23 13.21
C LYS A 111 -3.26 6.85 13.71
N GLU A 112 -4.04 6.11 12.93
CA GLU A 112 -4.67 4.86 13.36
C GLU A 112 -3.74 3.65 13.23
N VAL A 113 -2.78 3.72 12.31
CA VAL A 113 -1.90 2.60 11.98
C VAL A 113 -0.47 2.90 12.40
N PHE A 114 0.18 3.85 11.73
CA PHE A 114 1.61 4.11 11.95
C PHE A 114 1.89 4.51 13.39
N ASN A 115 1.21 5.53 13.92
CA ASN A 115 1.41 5.96 15.30
C ASN A 115 1.05 4.85 16.29
N THR A 116 -0.10 4.19 16.15
CA THR A 116 -0.52 3.08 17.04
C THR A 116 0.51 1.94 17.08
N GLU A 117 1.06 1.54 15.95
CA GLU A 117 2.00 0.43 15.86
C GLU A 117 3.43 0.81 16.28
N THR A 118 3.79 2.08 16.21
CA THR A 118 5.13 2.56 16.53
C THR A 118 5.24 3.20 17.90
N GLN A 119 4.13 3.58 18.54
CA GLN A 119 4.12 4.37 19.79
C GLN A 119 4.91 3.69 20.92
N GLU A 120 4.76 2.37 21.09
CA GLU A 120 5.50 1.62 22.10
C GLU A 120 7.00 1.52 21.75
N SER A 121 7.31 1.12 20.52
CA SER A 121 8.70 0.98 20.02
C SER A 121 9.46 2.31 20.00
N ALA A 122 8.75 3.43 19.85
CA ALA A 122 9.35 4.75 19.81
C ALA A 122 9.96 5.15 21.16
N GLY A 123 9.38 4.71 22.29
CA GLY A 123 9.90 5.05 23.62
C GLY A 123 10.14 6.55 23.84
N LYS A 124 9.24 7.41 23.35
CA LYS A 124 9.34 8.89 23.31
C LYS A 124 10.39 9.49 22.35
N ARG A 125 10.92 8.70 21.41
CA ARG A 125 11.82 9.18 20.34
C ARG A 125 11.04 9.68 19.14
N TYR A 126 11.70 10.49 18.32
CA TYR A 126 11.15 11.00 17.07
C TYR A 126 11.21 9.93 15.97
N TRP A 127 10.17 9.92 15.12
CA TRP A 127 10.18 9.17 13.86
C TRP A 127 10.49 10.11 12.71
N LEU A 128 11.29 9.61 11.77
CA LEU A 128 11.46 10.22 10.46
C LEU A 128 10.67 9.40 9.45
N LEU A 129 9.54 9.93 8.99
CA LEU A 129 8.78 9.34 7.89
C LEU A 129 9.11 10.10 6.60
N ILE A 130 9.65 9.40 5.63
CA ILE A 130 10.01 9.92 4.31
C ILE A 130 8.87 9.56 3.35
N LEU A 131 8.45 10.54 2.56
CA LEU A 131 7.36 10.47 1.59
C LEU A 131 7.89 10.94 0.23
N ASP A 132 7.34 10.43 -0.86
CA ASP A 132 7.63 10.87 -2.24
C ASP A 132 6.78 12.07 -2.69
#